data_AF-A0A2D4KKJ1-F1
#
_entry.id   AF-A0A2D4KKJ1-F1
#
_cell.length_a   1.000
_cell.length_b   1.000
_cell.length_c   1.000
_cell.angle_alpha   90.00
_cell.angle_beta   90.00
_cell.angle_gamma   90.00
#
_symmetry.space_group_name_H-M   'P 1'
#
loop_
_entity.id
_entity.type
_entity.pdbx_description
1 polymer ?
#
loop_
_entity_poly.entity_id
_entity_poly.type
_entity_poly.pdbx_seq_one_letter_code
_entity_poly.pdbx_strand_id
1 'polypeptide(L)'
;MDMGNQHPSIKRLQEIQKEVKEFESQVVAFSGLSSDRAYKKLERTLTKQLFEIDSVDAEGRGDVQQARKRAAQETEKLLKELEQNANHPQRLEIESIFNEAQALVEQEITAFYKGGNCVTEEFEEGLQDIIFRLTQVKTGGKISLRKARYRTLTKICAVQEIISRCTKQQPSLPLSSDAHPSVSKINSVIGDVNKAKGTLIAVLMGVNNNETCRHLSCVLTGLIADLDALDVCGHPEIRNYRKEVVEEINRLQKYLDLEEEADSTYAYDLAQNGSIIKIEEIRNN
;
A
#
# COMPACT_ATOMS: atom_id res chain seq x y z
N MET A 1 -36.39 36.05 -16.31
CA MET A 1 -35.13 35.33 -16.03
C MET A 1 -35.06 34.23 -17.06
N ASP A 2 -34.21 34.41 -18.07
CA ASP A 2 -34.15 33.57 -19.25
C ASP A 2 -33.52 32.22 -18.91
N MET A 3 -34.36 31.20 -18.71
CA MET A 3 -33.93 29.80 -18.63
C MET A 3 -33.63 29.31 -20.06
N GLY A 4 -32.63 29.95 -20.68
CA GLY A 4 -32.23 29.73 -22.05
C GLY A 4 -31.76 28.29 -22.25
N ASN A 5 -32.39 27.61 -23.21
CA ASN A 5 -32.11 26.25 -23.63
C ASN A 5 -30.61 26.08 -23.93
N GLN A 6 -29.86 25.50 -23.00
CA GLN A 6 -28.41 25.34 -23.12
C GLN A 6 -28.10 24.36 -24.27
N HIS A 7 -27.19 24.75 -25.18
CA HIS A 7 -26.86 23.96 -26.37
C HIS A 7 -26.48 22.51 -26.00
N PRO A 8 -26.95 21.48 -26.71
CA PRO A 8 -26.64 20.08 -26.40
C PRO A 8 -25.14 19.80 -26.26
N SER A 9 -24.32 20.36 -27.17
CA SER A 9 -22.85 20.27 -27.08
C SER A 9 -22.26 20.89 -25.81
N ILE A 10 -22.79 22.02 -25.34
CA ILE A 10 -22.33 22.64 -24.07
C ILE A 10 -22.68 21.75 -22.90
N LYS A 11 -23.90 21.21 -22.88
CA LYS A 11 -24.34 20.30 -21.82
C LYS A 11 -23.47 19.04 -21.79
N ARG A 12 -23.16 18.45 -22.95
CA ARG A 12 -22.28 17.28 -23.04
C ARG A 12 -20.87 17.59 -22.55
N LEU A 13 -20.29 18.73 -22.93
CA LEU A 13 -18.98 19.16 -22.45
C LEU A 13 -18.96 19.36 -20.93
N GLN A 14 -20.04 19.88 -20.33
CA GLN A 14 -20.15 20.04 -18.88
C GLN A 14 -20.26 18.70 -18.15
N GLU A 15 -20.97 17.72 -18.72
CA GLU A 15 -21.01 16.35 -18.19
C GLU A 15 -19.61 15.72 -18.18
N ILE A 16 -18.89 15.79 -19.31
CA ILE A 16 -17.52 15.29 -19.42
C ILE A 16 -16.60 16.02 -18.44
N GLN A 17 -16.68 17.35 -18.34
CA GLN A 17 -15.87 18.11 -17.37
C GLN A 17 -16.14 17.70 -15.92
N LYS A 18 -17.38 17.35 -15.59
CA LYS A 18 -17.72 16.84 -14.25
C LYS A 18 -17.03 15.50 -14.00
N GLU A 19 -17.06 14.58 -14.97
CA GLU A 19 -16.34 13.30 -14.89
C GLU A 19 -14.83 13.50 -14.78
N VAL A 20 -14.24 14.38 -15.60
CA VAL A 20 -12.80 14.73 -15.55
C VAL A 20 -12.41 15.26 -14.16
N LYS A 21 -13.26 16.08 -13.54
CA LYS A 21 -13.03 16.62 -12.20
C LYS A 21 -13.03 15.54 -11.11
N GLU A 22 -13.76 14.45 -11.27
CA GLU A 22 -13.71 13.31 -10.33
C GLU A 22 -12.35 12.59 -10.36
N PHE A 23 -11.64 12.66 -11.48
CA PHE A 23 -10.28 12.10 -11.62
C PHE A 23 -9.17 13.01 -11.12
N GLU A 24 -9.41 14.32 -10.98
CA GLU A 24 -8.40 15.28 -10.50
C GLU A 24 -7.80 14.84 -9.15
N SER A 25 -8.65 14.48 -8.18
CA SER A 25 -8.18 14.02 -6.87
C SER A 25 -7.35 12.73 -6.94
N GLN A 26 -7.69 11.83 -7.86
CA GLN A 26 -6.98 10.57 -8.07
C GLN A 26 -5.62 10.79 -8.72
N VAL A 27 -5.52 11.74 -9.66
CA VAL A 27 -4.27 12.12 -10.33
C VAL A 27 -3.31 12.81 -9.36
N VAL A 28 -3.79 13.78 -8.59
CA VAL A 28 -2.98 14.53 -7.60
C VAL A 28 -2.43 13.59 -6.52
N ALA A 29 -3.25 12.63 -6.07
CA ALA A 29 -2.87 11.64 -5.07
C ALA A 29 -2.19 10.38 -5.66
N PHE A 30 -1.96 10.32 -6.97
CA PHE A 30 -1.34 9.17 -7.62
C PHE A 30 0.13 9.06 -7.21
N SER A 31 0.48 7.98 -6.52
CA SER A 31 1.82 7.74 -5.99
C SER A 31 2.53 6.54 -6.62
N GLY A 32 1.95 5.95 -7.68
CA GLY A 32 2.49 4.77 -8.36
C GLY A 32 3.53 5.12 -9.43
N LEU A 33 3.96 4.11 -10.18
CA LEU A 33 4.82 4.22 -11.37
C LEU A 33 4.01 4.14 -12.66
N SER A 34 4.63 4.48 -13.78
CA SER A 34 4.04 4.39 -15.12
C SER A 34 3.81 2.94 -15.57
N SER A 35 4.53 1.98 -15.00
CA SER A 35 4.33 0.54 -15.19
C SER A 35 3.03 0.02 -14.57
N ASP A 36 2.51 0.71 -13.54
CA ASP A 36 1.41 0.24 -12.70
C ASP A 36 0.09 0.13 -13.46
N ARG A 37 -0.72 -0.86 -13.08
CA ARG A 37 -2.07 -1.03 -13.65
C ARG A 37 -2.97 0.17 -13.35
N ALA A 38 -2.82 0.77 -12.17
CA ALA A 38 -3.59 1.95 -11.77
C ALA A 38 -3.27 3.16 -12.65
N TYR A 39 -1.99 3.40 -12.96
CA TYR A 39 -1.56 4.42 -13.92
C TYR A 39 -2.24 4.22 -15.27
N LYS A 40 -2.07 3.01 -15.85
CA LYS A 40 -2.62 2.66 -17.17
C LYS A 40 -4.14 2.80 -17.22
N LYS A 41 -4.83 2.52 -16.11
CA LYS A 41 -6.29 2.71 -16.02
C LYS A 41 -6.66 4.20 -16.04
N LEU A 42 -6.00 5.03 -15.23
CA LEU A 42 -6.24 6.47 -15.16
C LEU A 42 -5.93 7.14 -16.51
N GLU A 43 -4.76 6.84 -17.08
CA GLU A 43 -4.32 7.35 -18.38
C GLU A 43 -5.34 7.01 -19.47
N ARG A 44 -5.70 5.74 -19.64
CA ARG A 44 -6.71 5.32 -20.63
C ARG A 44 -8.05 6.03 -20.44
N THR A 45 -8.46 6.23 -19.19
CA THR A 45 -9.74 6.89 -18.89
C THR A 45 -9.71 8.36 -19.27
N LEU A 46 -8.66 9.09 -18.89
CA LEU A 46 -8.48 10.50 -19.26
C LEU A 46 -8.30 10.68 -20.77
N THR A 47 -7.54 9.82 -21.43
CA THR A 47 -7.40 9.83 -22.90
C THR A 47 -8.74 9.57 -23.59
N LYS A 48 -9.59 8.69 -23.05
CA LYS A 48 -10.95 8.48 -23.56
C LYS A 48 -11.78 9.77 -23.44
N GLN A 49 -11.74 10.45 -22.28
CA GLN A 49 -12.44 11.72 -22.11
C GLN A 49 -11.96 12.79 -23.10
N LEU A 50 -10.65 12.84 -23.38
CA LEU A 50 -10.09 13.76 -24.37
C LEU A 50 -10.65 13.50 -25.78
N PHE A 51 -10.70 12.23 -26.21
CA PHE A 51 -11.33 11.88 -27.48
C PHE A 51 -12.82 12.23 -27.53
N GLU A 52 -13.55 12.03 -26.42
CA GLU A 52 -14.96 12.41 -26.35
C GLU A 52 -15.14 13.93 -26.48
N ILE A 53 -14.29 14.74 -25.82
CA ILE A 53 -14.27 16.20 -25.96
C ILE A 53 -14.02 16.62 -27.41
N ASP A 54 -13.02 16.04 -28.06
CA ASP A 54 -12.66 16.35 -29.46
C ASP A 54 -13.76 15.98 -30.45
N SER A 55 -14.56 14.94 -30.14
CA SER A 55 -15.69 14.51 -30.96
C SER A 55 -16.90 15.46 -30.91
N VAL A 56 -16.96 16.38 -29.94
CA VAL A 56 -18.07 17.32 -29.81
C VAL A 56 -18.03 18.35 -30.95
N ASP A 57 -19.06 18.31 -31.79
CA ASP A 57 -19.26 19.30 -32.83
C ASP A 57 -19.65 20.66 -32.22
N ALA A 58 -18.94 21.68 -32.68
CA ALA A 58 -19.15 23.06 -32.27
C ALA A 58 -20.09 23.81 -33.21
N GLU A 59 -20.42 23.26 -34.40
CA GLU A 59 -21.33 23.86 -35.38
C GLU A 59 -20.97 25.32 -35.73
N GLY A 60 -19.67 25.66 -35.69
CA GLY A 60 -19.18 27.02 -35.90
C GLY A 60 -19.48 28.01 -34.76
N ARG A 61 -20.08 27.58 -33.65
CA ARG A 61 -20.40 28.41 -32.49
C ARG A 61 -19.15 28.62 -31.62
N GLY A 62 -18.73 29.88 -31.48
CA GLY A 62 -17.51 30.24 -30.74
C GLY A 62 -17.53 29.90 -29.25
N ASP A 63 -18.70 29.96 -28.62
CA ASP A 63 -18.91 29.56 -27.21
C ASP A 63 -18.65 28.06 -27.00
N VAL A 64 -19.13 27.21 -27.92
CA VAL A 64 -18.89 25.75 -27.89
C VAL A 64 -17.42 25.43 -28.16
N GLN A 65 -16.81 26.09 -29.15
CA GLN A 65 -15.36 25.92 -29.42
C GLN A 65 -14.51 26.30 -28.20
N GLN A 66 -14.85 27.40 -27.52
CA GLN A 66 -14.12 27.83 -26.34
C GLN A 66 -14.32 26.86 -25.17
N ALA A 67 -15.54 26.37 -24.94
CA ALA A 67 -15.82 25.37 -23.91
C ALA A 67 -15.05 24.06 -24.18
N ARG A 68 -15.06 23.58 -25.43
CA ARG A 68 -14.31 22.38 -25.83
C ARG A 68 -12.81 22.55 -25.60
N LYS A 69 -12.25 23.69 -26.01
CA LYS A 69 -10.83 24.00 -25.81
C LYS A 69 -10.45 23.99 -24.32
N ARG A 70 -11.28 24.59 -23.45
CA ARG A 70 -11.03 24.59 -21.99
C ARG A 70 -11.06 23.17 -21.42
N ALA A 71 -12.08 22.39 -21.77
CA ALA A 71 -12.21 20.99 -21.30
C ALA A 71 -11.03 20.12 -21.75
N ALA A 72 -10.58 20.27 -23.00
CA ALA A 72 -9.42 19.57 -23.52
C ALA A 72 -8.14 19.96 -22.76
N GLN A 73 -7.90 21.26 -22.56
CA GLN A 73 -6.74 21.77 -21.83
C GLN A 73 -6.71 21.29 -20.36
N GLU A 74 -7.86 21.23 -19.70
CA GLU A 74 -7.98 20.68 -18.34
C GLU A 74 -7.62 19.19 -18.31
N THR A 75 -8.13 18.41 -19.25
CA THR A 75 -7.87 16.97 -19.34
C THR A 75 -6.41 16.67 -19.67
N GLU A 76 -5.81 17.40 -20.63
CA GLU A 76 -4.40 17.32 -20.98
C GLU A 76 -3.49 17.68 -19.80
N LYS A 77 -3.88 18.69 -19.01
CA LYS A 77 -3.15 19.07 -17.80
C LYS A 77 -3.12 17.91 -16.80
N LEU A 78 -4.25 17.23 -16.58
CA LEU A 78 -4.30 16.06 -15.70
C LEU A 78 -3.46 14.89 -16.21
N LEU A 79 -3.47 14.60 -17.51
CA LEU A 79 -2.60 13.58 -18.11
C LEU A 79 -1.12 13.90 -17.87
N LYS A 80 -0.73 15.15 -18.09
CA LYS A 80 0.65 15.62 -17.85
C LYS A 80 1.03 15.53 -16.37
N GLU A 81 0.12 15.87 -15.46
CA GLU A 81 0.36 15.76 -14.03
C GLU A 81 0.51 14.30 -13.58
N LEU A 82 -0.32 13.40 -14.12
CA LEU A 82 -0.23 11.95 -13.87
C LEU A 82 1.14 11.41 -14.31
N GLU A 83 1.59 11.77 -15.52
CA GLU A 83 2.91 11.40 -16.05
C GLU A 83 4.05 11.96 -15.18
N GLN A 84 3.96 13.23 -14.77
CA GLN A 84 4.95 13.87 -13.90
C GLN A 84 5.02 13.24 -12.52
N ASN A 85 3.89 12.79 -11.95
CA ASN A 85 3.85 12.08 -10.68
C ASN A 85 4.53 10.70 -10.80
N ALA A 86 4.24 9.97 -11.87
CA ALA A 86 4.74 8.62 -12.11
C ALA A 86 6.24 8.57 -12.42
N ASN A 87 6.76 9.58 -13.12
CA ASN A 87 8.15 9.65 -13.60
C ASN A 87 9.00 10.67 -12.83
N HIS A 88 8.53 11.14 -11.68
CA HIS A 88 9.26 12.13 -10.88
C HIS A 88 10.61 11.58 -10.40
N PRO A 89 11.73 12.34 -10.45
CA PRO A 89 13.04 11.85 -10.01
C PRO A 89 13.03 11.26 -8.60
N GLN A 90 12.43 11.97 -7.63
CA GLN A 90 12.29 11.47 -6.26
C GLN A 90 11.31 10.30 -6.13
N ARG A 91 10.35 10.12 -7.04
CA ARG A 91 9.51 8.91 -7.08
C ARG A 91 10.34 7.70 -7.50
N LEU A 92 11.20 7.88 -8.51
CA LEU A 92 12.12 6.84 -8.98
C LEU A 92 13.21 6.54 -7.94
N GLU A 93 13.66 7.53 -7.19
CA GLU A 93 14.57 7.35 -6.05
C GLU A 93 13.92 6.49 -4.95
N ILE A 94 12.67 6.79 -4.55
CA ILE A 94 11.91 5.96 -3.61
C ILE A 94 11.80 4.51 -4.11
N GLU A 95 11.56 4.32 -5.40
CA GLU A 95 11.51 2.98 -5.99
C GLU A 95 12.86 2.27 -5.92
N SER A 96 13.95 2.96 -6.27
CA SER A 96 15.29 2.40 -6.22
C SER A 96 15.63 1.92 -4.82
N ILE A 97 15.36 2.74 -3.81
CA ILE A 97 15.61 2.38 -2.41
C ILE A 97 14.70 1.22 -1.98
N PHE A 98 13.45 1.17 -2.45
CA PHE A 98 12.57 0.03 -2.18
C PHE A 98 13.08 -1.27 -2.82
N ASN A 99 13.60 -1.21 -4.05
CA ASN A 99 14.18 -2.37 -4.73
C ASN A 99 15.43 -2.90 -4.00
N GLU A 100 16.25 -2.02 -3.42
CA GLU A 100 17.36 -2.43 -2.55
C GLU A 100 16.84 -3.18 -1.31
N ALA A 101 15.75 -2.69 -0.71
CA ALA A 101 15.09 -3.37 0.41
C ALA A 101 14.54 -4.74 0.01
N GLN A 102 13.93 -4.86 -1.17
CA GLN A 102 13.45 -6.14 -1.71
C GLN A 102 14.60 -7.14 -1.85
N ALA A 103 15.72 -6.73 -2.43
CA ALA A 103 16.89 -7.58 -2.62
C ALA A 103 17.49 -8.05 -1.28
N LEU A 104 17.58 -7.15 -0.30
CA LEU A 104 18.05 -7.48 1.05
C LEU A 104 17.13 -8.51 1.73
N VAL A 105 15.82 -8.30 1.63
CA VAL A 105 14.81 -9.18 2.23
C VAL A 105 14.74 -10.54 1.53
N GLU A 106 14.88 -10.61 0.22
CA GLU A 106 14.86 -11.87 -0.54
C GLU A 106 16.01 -12.81 -0.13
N GLN A 107 17.18 -12.24 0.16
CA GLN A 107 18.34 -12.99 0.67
C GLN A 107 18.05 -13.61 2.04
N GLU A 108 17.45 -12.84 2.96
CA GLU A 108 17.13 -13.32 4.31
C GLU A 108 15.92 -14.26 4.37
N ILE A 109 14.85 -14.00 3.60
CA ILE A 109 13.68 -14.90 3.54
C ILE A 109 14.10 -16.32 3.12
N THR A 110 15.08 -16.43 2.22
CA THR A 110 15.61 -17.73 1.80
C THR A 110 16.27 -18.50 2.97
N ALA A 111 16.85 -17.79 3.94
CA ALA A 111 17.38 -18.40 5.17
C ALA A 111 16.26 -18.85 6.12
N PHE A 112 15.16 -18.09 6.22
CA PHE A 112 13.97 -18.47 6.99
C PHE A 112 13.34 -19.78 6.49
N TYR A 113 13.17 -19.94 5.16
CA TYR A 113 12.64 -21.18 4.58
C TYR A 113 13.53 -22.41 4.82
N LYS A 114 14.83 -22.20 5.10
CA LYS A 114 15.79 -23.27 5.41
C LYS A 114 15.93 -23.54 6.91
N GLY A 115 15.10 -22.92 7.77
CA GLY A 115 15.14 -23.09 9.22
C GLY A 115 16.27 -22.33 9.92
N GLY A 116 16.92 -21.38 9.22
CA GLY A 116 17.85 -20.43 9.83
C GLY A 116 17.08 -19.42 10.67
N ASN A 117 17.43 -19.31 11.94
CA ASN A 117 16.69 -18.50 12.92
C ASN A 117 17.45 -17.24 13.37
N CYS A 118 18.56 -16.91 12.69
CA CYS A 118 19.36 -15.73 12.97
C CYS A 118 19.22 -14.72 11.84
N VAL A 119 18.61 -13.58 12.17
CA VAL A 119 18.76 -12.36 11.39
C VAL A 119 20.19 -11.89 11.60
N THR A 120 20.90 -11.64 10.51
CA THR A 120 22.26 -11.10 10.58
C THR A 120 22.22 -9.66 11.10
N GLU A 121 23.18 -9.26 11.94
CA GLU A 121 23.31 -7.85 12.35
C GLU A 121 23.44 -6.94 11.11
N GLU A 122 24.11 -7.44 10.07
CA GLU A 122 24.23 -6.83 8.75
C GLU A 122 22.88 -6.52 8.08
N PHE A 123 21.90 -7.43 8.19
CA PHE A 123 20.55 -7.18 7.68
C PHE A 123 19.82 -6.10 8.47
N GLU A 124 19.88 -6.13 9.80
CA GLU A 124 19.21 -5.14 10.65
C GLU A 124 19.79 -3.74 10.39
N GLU A 125 21.12 -3.63 10.26
CA GLU A 125 21.81 -2.40 9.88
C GLU A 125 21.44 -1.95 8.46
N GLY A 126 21.40 -2.87 7.49
CA GLY A 126 21.03 -2.58 6.10
C GLY A 126 19.62 -2.03 5.97
N LEU A 127 18.64 -2.62 6.67
CA LEU A 127 17.27 -2.09 6.70
C LEU A 127 17.20 -0.73 7.39
N GLN A 128 17.95 -0.50 8.46
CA GLN A 128 17.97 0.80 9.13
C GLN A 128 18.55 1.91 8.23
N ASP A 129 19.62 1.61 7.48
CA ASP A 129 20.18 2.54 6.48
C ASP A 129 19.14 2.86 5.39
N ILE A 130 18.45 1.84 4.87
CA ILE A 130 17.37 2.00 3.88
C ILE A 130 16.25 2.91 4.42
N ILE A 131 15.78 2.64 5.64
CA ILE A 131 14.75 3.46 6.30
C ILE A 131 15.24 4.90 6.41
N PHE A 132 16.47 5.09 6.89
CA PHE A 132 17.08 6.41 7.00
C PHE A 132 17.10 7.14 5.65
N ARG A 133 17.64 6.52 4.60
CA ARG A 133 17.69 7.10 3.24
C ARG A 133 16.30 7.44 2.70
N LEU A 134 15.30 6.57 2.90
CA LEU A 134 13.92 6.87 2.52
C LEU A 134 13.37 8.10 3.22
N THR A 135 13.63 8.26 4.53
CA THR A 135 13.23 9.48 5.25
C THR A 135 13.94 10.74 4.72
N GLN A 136 15.09 10.58 4.07
CA GLN A 136 15.84 11.70 3.51
C GLN A 136 15.32 12.18 2.15
N VAL A 137 14.58 11.35 1.42
CA VAL A 137 14.05 11.73 0.09
C VAL A 137 13.13 12.95 0.21
N LYS A 138 13.45 14.02 -0.51
CA LYS A 138 12.68 15.27 -0.49
C LYS A 138 11.39 15.12 -1.28
N THR A 139 10.27 15.46 -0.66
CA THR A 139 8.93 15.39 -1.27
C THR A 139 8.45 16.72 -1.82
N GLY A 140 9.07 17.83 -1.41
CA GLY A 140 8.73 19.19 -1.88
C GLY A 140 7.25 19.55 -1.67
N GLY A 141 6.60 19.01 -0.64
CA GLY A 141 5.18 19.20 -0.37
C GLY A 141 4.22 18.43 -1.31
N LYS A 142 4.72 17.70 -2.31
CA LYS A 142 3.87 16.91 -3.22
C LYS A 142 3.20 15.76 -2.48
N ILE A 143 1.89 15.64 -2.64
CA ILE A 143 1.08 14.60 -2.00
C ILE A 143 1.47 13.22 -2.53
N SER A 144 1.60 13.09 -3.85
CA SER A 144 2.06 11.87 -4.54
C SER A 144 3.37 11.31 -3.96
N LEU A 145 4.38 12.16 -3.77
CA LEU A 145 5.68 11.75 -3.24
C LEU A 145 5.63 11.41 -1.75
N ARG A 146 4.88 12.18 -0.94
CA ARG A 146 4.71 11.87 0.49
C ARG A 146 4.01 10.54 0.69
N LYS A 147 2.96 10.29 -0.08
CA LYS A 147 2.22 9.03 -0.09
C LYS A 147 3.12 7.87 -0.52
N ALA A 148 3.90 8.03 -1.59
CA ALA A 148 4.87 7.00 -2.02
C ALA A 148 5.88 6.67 -0.92
N ARG A 149 6.58 7.69 -0.39
CA ARG A 149 7.59 7.54 0.67
C ARG A 149 7.00 6.86 1.91
N TYR A 150 5.83 7.31 2.36
CA TYR A 150 5.16 6.75 3.53
C TYR A 150 4.76 5.30 3.33
N ARG A 151 4.14 4.95 2.20
CA ARG A 151 3.78 3.55 1.89
C ARG A 151 5.01 2.65 1.92
N THR A 152 6.10 3.06 1.27
CA THR A 152 7.35 2.31 1.27
C THR A 152 7.91 2.13 2.68
N LEU A 153 7.93 3.20 3.49
CA LEU A 153 8.35 3.12 4.89
C LEU A 153 7.48 2.16 5.70
N THR A 154 6.15 2.24 5.57
CA THR A 154 5.22 1.35 6.28
C THR A 154 5.51 -0.12 5.98
N LYS A 155 5.73 -0.46 4.71
CA LYS A 155 6.09 -1.83 4.29
C LYS A 155 7.39 -2.29 4.94
N ILE A 156 8.43 -1.48 4.83
CA ILE A 156 9.77 -1.85 5.33
C ILE A 156 9.77 -1.96 6.86
N CYS A 157 9.13 -1.01 7.56
CA CYS A 157 9.00 -1.06 9.02
C CYS A 157 8.19 -2.28 9.48
N ALA A 158 7.10 -2.64 8.78
CA ALA A 158 6.33 -3.84 9.07
C ALA A 158 7.20 -5.10 8.91
N VAL A 159 7.96 -5.20 7.81
CA VAL A 159 8.89 -6.30 7.58
C VAL A 159 9.97 -6.37 8.66
N GLN A 160 10.58 -5.24 9.02
CA GLN A 160 11.56 -5.17 10.09
C GLN A 160 10.98 -5.66 11.43
N GLU A 161 9.75 -5.25 11.77
CA GLU A 161 9.09 -5.68 13.01
C GLU A 161 8.78 -7.18 13.00
N ILE A 162 8.24 -7.72 11.89
CA ILE A 162 7.96 -9.16 11.75
C ILE A 162 9.24 -9.97 11.92
N ILE A 163 10.32 -9.56 11.23
CA ILE A 163 11.61 -10.25 11.26
C ILE A 163 12.26 -10.16 12.65
N SER A 164 12.29 -8.97 13.27
CA SER A 164 12.84 -8.76 14.62
C SER A 164 12.11 -9.59 15.68
N ARG A 165 10.79 -9.80 15.55
CA ARG A 165 10.02 -10.62 16.49
C ARG A 165 10.34 -12.09 16.34
N CYS A 166 10.59 -12.58 15.12
CA CYS A 166 10.96 -13.97 14.91
C CYS A 166 12.26 -14.35 15.65
N THR A 167 13.17 -13.40 15.85
CA THR A 167 14.45 -13.63 16.53
C THR A 167 14.42 -13.32 18.02
N LYS A 168 13.72 -12.24 18.44
CA LYS A 168 13.75 -11.73 19.82
C LYS A 168 12.60 -12.27 20.71
N GLN A 169 11.50 -12.73 20.12
CA GLN A 169 10.31 -13.22 20.81
C GLN A 169 9.80 -14.51 20.13
N GLN A 170 10.52 -15.63 20.31
CA GLN A 170 9.82 -16.90 20.17
C GLN A 170 8.71 -16.93 21.23
N PRO A 171 7.47 -17.34 20.88
CA PRO A 171 6.44 -17.59 21.88
C PRO A 171 7.02 -18.54 22.93
N SER A 172 6.46 -18.48 24.15
CA SER A 172 6.79 -19.45 25.20
C SER A 172 6.88 -20.84 24.55
N LEU A 173 8.06 -21.48 24.68
CA LEU A 173 8.47 -22.68 23.93
C LEU A 173 7.27 -23.62 23.71
N PRO A 174 7.11 -24.22 22.52
CA PRO A 174 5.94 -25.02 22.24
C PRO A 174 5.72 -26.05 23.34
N LEU A 175 4.55 -25.99 23.97
CA LEU A 175 4.20 -26.91 25.04
C LEU A 175 4.38 -28.33 24.50
N SER A 176 4.83 -29.25 25.38
CA SER A 176 5.03 -30.63 25.00
C SER A 176 3.74 -31.20 24.40
N SER A 177 3.84 -31.80 23.21
CA SER A 177 2.70 -32.43 22.53
C SER A 177 2.01 -33.51 23.37
N ASP A 178 2.70 -34.05 24.37
CA ASP A 178 2.18 -35.08 25.27
C ASP A 178 1.28 -34.51 26.39
N ALA A 179 1.17 -33.18 26.53
CA ALA A 179 0.43 -32.53 27.61
C ALA A 179 -1.10 -32.56 27.42
N HIS A 180 -1.58 -32.39 26.18
CA HIS A 180 -3.02 -32.36 25.84
C HIS A 180 -3.23 -32.43 24.32
N PRO A 181 -4.31 -33.06 23.80
CA PRO A 181 -4.58 -33.11 22.36
C PRO A 181 -4.63 -31.72 21.67
N SER A 182 -5.18 -30.72 22.36
CA SER A 182 -5.20 -29.33 21.87
C SER A 182 -3.81 -28.73 21.66
N VAL A 183 -2.79 -29.15 22.41
CA VAL A 183 -1.42 -28.63 22.28
C VAL A 183 -0.83 -29.02 20.93
N SER A 184 -1.00 -30.26 20.46
CA SER A 184 -0.53 -30.67 19.14
C SER A 184 -1.16 -29.85 18.01
N LYS A 185 -2.44 -29.51 18.13
CA LYS A 185 -3.14 -28.66 17.16
C LYS A 185 -2.67 -27.20 17.23
N ILE A 186 -2.44 -26.65 18.42
CA ILE A 186 -1.84 -25.30 18.58
C ILE A 186 -0.43 -25.26 17.96
N ASN A 187 0.40 -26.28 18.21
CA ASN A 187 1.74 -26.40 17.64
C ASN A 187 1.69 -26.47 16.10
N SER A 188 0.72 -27.20 15.53
CA SER A 188 0.49 -27.22 14.08
C SER A 188 0.13 -25.83 13.54
N VAL A 189 -0.80 -25.12 14.21
CA VAL A 189 -1.20 -23.77 13.80
C VAL A 189 -0.02 -22.81 13.85
N ILE A 190 0.87 -22.90 14.83
CA ILE A 190 2.09 -22.09 14.89
C ILE A 190 2.99 -22.34 13.67
N GLY A 191 3.12 -23.60 13.24
CA GLY A 191 3.83 -23.93 12.01
C GLY A 191 3.24 -23.21 10.79
N ASP A 192 1.91 -23.14 10.71
CA ASP A 192 1.21 -22.44 9.62
C ASP A 192 1.28 -20.91 9.76
N VAL A 193 1.27 -20.36 10.97
CA VAL A 193 1.52 -18.94 11.25
C VAL A 193 2.93 -18.55 10.80
N ASN A 194 3.94 -19.39 11.04
CA ASN A 194 5.31 -19.13 10.59
C ASN A 194 5.43 -19.12 9.06
N LYS A 195 4.72 -20.02 8.36
CA LYS A 195 4.62 -19.95 6.89
C LYS A 195 3.93 -18.66 6.45
N ALA A 196 2.81 -18.31 7.11
CA ALA A 196 2.06 -17.09 6.82
C ALA A 196 2.90 -15.81 7.04
N LYS A 197 3.85 -15.80 7.98
CA LYS A 197 4.83 -14.70 8.14
C LYS A 197 5.73 -14.55 6.92
N GLY A 198 6.35 -15.65 6.46
CA GLY A 198 7.20 -15.62 5.26
C GLY A 198 6.42 -15.14 4.03
N THR A 199 5.19 -15.63 3.88
CA THR A 199 4.27 -15.19 2.85
C THR A 199 3.89 -13.71 2.99
N LEU A 200 3.60 -13.23 4.21
CA LEU A 200 3.29 -11.83 4.48
C LEU A 200 4.44 -10.91 4.07
N ILE A 201 5.67 -11.24 4.48
CA ILE A 201 6.86 -10.48 4.09
C ILE A 201 6.98 -10.45 2.57
N ALA A 202 6.79 -11.60 1.91
CA ALA A 202 6.88 -11.68 0.45
C ALA A 202 5.81 -10.83 -0.27
N VAL A 203 4.58 -10.78 0.28
CA VAL A 203 3.49 -9.94 -0.23
C VAL A 203 3.79 -8.45 0.00
N LEU A 204 4.22 -8.06 1.20
CA LEU A 204 4.57 -6.67 1.53
C LEU A 204 5.71 -6.15 0.64
N MET A 205 6.71 -7.00 0.40
CA MET A 205 7.83 -6.67 -0.48
C MET A 205 7.51 -6.84 -1.96
N GLY A 206 6.35 -7.38 -2.34
CA GLY A 206 5.99 -7.59 -3.76
C GLY A 206 6.91 -8.57 -4.51
N VAL A 207 7.60 -9.45 -3.78
CA VAL A 207 8.53 -10.45 -4.36
C VAL A 207 7.83 -11.76 -4.75
N ASN A 208 6.58 -11.97 -4.31
CA ASN A 208 5.76 -13.12 -4.69
C ASN A 208 4.40 -12.68 -5.24
N ASN A 209 4.08 -13.11 -6.47
CA ASN A 209 2.84 -12.76 -7.17
C ASN A 209 1.70 -13.76 -6.97
N ASN A 210 1.95 -14.88 -6.29
CA ASN A 210 0.97 -15.96 -6.17
C ASN A 210 -0.03 -15.77 -5.02
N GLU A 211 0.21 -14.78 -4.17
CA GLU A 211 -0.55 -14.55 -2.95
C GLU A 211 -1.04 -13.10 -2.86
N THR A 212 -2.19 -12.89 -2.23
CA THR A 212 -2.78 -11.55 -2.05
C THR A 212 -3.04 -11.26 -0.58
N CYS A 213 -3.03 -9.98 -0.19
CA CYS A 213 -3.38 -9.57 1.19
C CYS A 213 -4.74 -10.15 1.63
N ARG A 214 -5.71 -10.15 0.71
CA ARG A 214 -7.06 -10.68 0.96
C ARG A 214 -7.08 -12.17 1.25
N HIS A 215 -6.36 -12.97 0.45
CA HIS A 215 -6.31 -14.41 0.67
C HIS A 215 -5.54 -14.73 1.95
N LEU A 216 -4.40 -14.08 2.20
CA LEU A 216 -3.66 -14.26 3.44
C LEU A 216 -4.47 -13.88 4.68
N SER A 217 -5.24 -12.78 4.62
CA SER A 217 -6.16 -12.38 5.69
C SER A 217 -7.24 -13.45 5.95
N CYS A 218 -7.78 -14.06 4.88
CA CYS A 218 -8.72 -15.17 4.98
C CYS A 218 -8.07 -16.40 5.66
N VAL A 219 -6.86 -16.78 5.25
CA VAL A 219 -6.10 -17.88 5.85
C VAL A 219 -5.88 -17.64 7.35
N LEU A 220 -5.39 -16.46 7.73
CA LEU A 220 -5.18 -16.07 9.13
C LEU A 220 -6.47 -16.12 9.94
N THR A 221 -7.59 -15.67 9.37
CA THR A 221 -8.92 -15.75 10.03
C THR A 221 -9.34 -17.21 10.24
N GLY A 222 -9.09 -18.08 9.27
CA GLY A 222 -9.32 -19.52 9.40
C GLY A 222 -8.51 -20.14 10.54
N LEU A 223 -7.24 -19.75 10.70
CA LEU A 223 -6.39 -20.22 11.80
C LEU A 223 -6.91 -19.78 13.18
N ILE A 224 -7.46 -18.56 13.29
CA ILE A 224 -8.12 -18.11 14.53
C ILE A 224 -9.33 -19.00 14.84
N ALA A 225 -10.18 -19.27 13.85
CA ALA A 225 -11.36 -20.13 14.03
C ALA A 225 -10.97 -21.56 14.46
N ASP A 226 -9.91 -22.12 13.89
CA ASP A 226 -9.34 -23.40 14.28
C ASP A 226 -8.88 -23.41 15.75
N LEU A 227 -8.28 -22.32 16.24
CA LEU A 227 -7.86 -22.17 17.63
C LEU A 227 -9.06 -22.00 18.58
N ASP A 228 -10.06 -21.21 18.18
CA ASP A 228 -11.25 -20.95 18.98
C ASP A 228 -12.12 -22.21 19.18
N ALA A 229 -12.09 -23.14 18.22
CA ALA A 229 -12.76 -24.43 18.31
C ALA A 229 -12.12 -25.40 19.33
N LEU A 230 -10.92 -25.11 19.84
CA LEU A 230 -10.22 -25.98 20.78
C LEU A 230 -10.83 -25.89 22.18
N ASP A 231 -11.14 -27.06 22.76
CA ASP A 231 -11.42 -27.15 24.18
C ASP A 231 -10.11 -27.08 24.98
N VAL A 232 -10.04 -26.06 25.84
CA VAL A 232 -8.93 -25.78 26.75
C VAL A 232 -9.45 -25.46 28.16
N CYS A 233 -10.69 -25.86 28.45
CA CYS A 233 -11.30 -25.67 29.77
C CYS A 233 -10.48 -26.39 30.86
N GLY A 234 -10.34 -25.76 32.03
CA GLY A 234 -9.54 -26.33 33.13
C GLY A 234 -8.01 -26.25 32.96
N HIS A 235 -7.49 -25.89 31.78
CA HIS A 235 -6.05 -25.80 31.52
C HIS A 235 -5.61 -24.35 31.26
N PRO A 236 -5.27 -23.58 32.31
CA PRO A 236 -4.91 -22.15 32.16
C PRO A 236 -3.67 -21.93 31.30
N GLU A 237 -2.67 -22.81 31.39
CA GLU A 237 -1.44 -22.73 30.60
C GLU A 237 -1.72 -22.89 29.10
N ILE A 238 -2.53 -23.88 28.71
CA ILE A 238 -2.91 -24.12 27.30
C ILE A 238 -3.78 -22.98 26.77
N ARG A 239 -4.65 -22.41 27.60
CA ARG A 239 -5.47 -21.24 27.25
C ARG A 239 -4.60 -20.02 26.98
N ASN A 240 -3.61 -19.76 27.83
CA ASN A 240 -2.67 -18.66 27.64
C ASN A 240 -1.83 -18.88 26.38
N TYR A 241 -1.35 -20.10 26.17
CA TYR A 241 -0.59 -20.46 24.98
C TYR A 241 -1.40 -20.23 23.69
N ARG A 242 -2.66 -20.70 23.64
CA ARG A 242 -3.57 -20.41 22.53
C ARG A 242 -3.75 -18.90 22.33
N LYS A 243 -3.95 -18.15 23.43
CA LYS A 243 -4.14 -16.70 23.38
C LYS A 243 -2.93 -15.98 22.78
N GLU A 244 -1.71 -16.37 23.15
CA GLU A 244 -0.48 -15.83 22.57
C GLU A 244 -0.42 -16.03 21.05
N VAL A 245 -0.82 -17.21 20.56
CA VAL A 245 -0.87 -17.50 19.11
C VAL A 245 -1.93 -16.66 18.40
N VAL A 246 -3.13 -16.52 18.99
CA VAL A 246 -4.18 -15.64 18.42
C VAL A 246 -3.72 -14.18 18.38
N GLU A 247 -3.06 -13.70 19.43
CA GLU A 247 -2.50 -12.35 19.45
C GLU A 247 -1.43 -12.14 18.36
N GLU A 248 -0.63 -13.16 18.06
CA GLU A 248 0.31 -13.13 16.94
C GLU A 248 -0.40 -13.06 15.60
N ILE A 249 -1.44 -13.87 15.38
CA ILE A 249 -2.22 -13.84 14.14
C ILE A 249 -2.87 -12.47 13.92
N ASN A 250 -3.47 -11.88 14.97
CA ASN A 250 -4.08 -10.56 14.91
C ASN A 250 -3.06 -9.46 14.55
N ARG A 251 -1.81 -9.58 15.02
CA ARG A 251 -0.74 -8.65 14.60
C ARG A 251 -0.43 -8.78 13.11
N LEU A 252 -0.37 -10.00 12.57
CA LEU A 252 -0.16 -10.21 11.14
C LEU A 252 -1.30 -9.63 10.30
N GLN A 253 -2.54 -9.77 10.74
CA GLN A 253 -3.70 -9.14 10.08
C GLN A 253 -3.58 -7.61 10.06
N LYS A 254 -3.13 -6.99 11.16
CA LYS A 254 -2.93 -5.53 11.20
C LYS A 254 -1.99 -5.03 10.10
N TYR A 255 -0.92 -5.76 9.76
CA TYR A 255 -0.03 -5.35 8.66
C TYR A 255 -0.69 -5.46 7.29
N LEU A 256 -1.60 -6.42 7.10
CA LEU A 256 -2.38 -6.54 5.87
C LEU A 256 -3.38 -5.39 5.72
N ASP A 257 -4.04 -5.01 6.82
CA ASP A 257 -4.97 -3.89 6.83
C ASP A 257 -4.27 -2.56 6.49
N LEU A 258 -3.06 -2.35 7.02
CA LEU A 258 -2.26 -1.16 6.70
C LEU A 258 -1.91 -1.03 5.21
N GLU A 259 -1.75 -2.15 4.49
CA GLU A 259 -1.51 -2.15 3.04
C GLU A 259 -2.80 -1.88 2.25
N GLU A 260 -3.95 -2.36 2.70
CA GLU A 260 -5.24 -2.09 2.04
C GLU A 260 -5.71 -0.65 2.27
N GLU A 261 -5.56 -0.14 3.50
CA GLU A 261 -5.87 1.25 3.84
C GLU A 261 -5.02 2.24 3.03
N ALA A 262 -3.76 1.88 2.73
CA ALA A 262 -2.84 2.68 1.91
C ALA A 262 -3.49 3.18 0.62
N ASP A 263 -4.30 2.33 -0.03
CA ASP A 263 -4.97 2.56 -1.32
C ASP A 263 -6.22 3.43 -1.24
N SER A 264 -7.01 3.31 -0.17
CA SER A 264 -8.28 4.03 -0.03
C SER A 264 -8.19 5.36 0.71
N THR A 265 -7.18 5.53 1.57
CA THR A 265 -7.26 6.56 2.61
C THR A 265 -6.66 7.88 2.15
N TYR A 266 -7.50 8.91 2.02
CA TYR A 266 -7.07 10.31 1.89
C TYR A 266 -6.42 10.84 3.16
N ALA A 267 -6.49 10.14 4.30
CA ALA A 267 -5.83 10.53 5.54
C ALA A 267 -4.28 10.46 5.47
N TYR A 268 -3.71 9.88 4.40
CA TYR A 268 -2.29 10.07 4.05
C TYR A 268 -2.00 11.40 3.38
N ASP A 269 -2.99 12.30 3.28
CA ASP A 269 -2.78 13.69 2.97
C ASP A 269 -2.07 14.38 4.15
N LEU A 270 -0.79 14.05 4.32
CA LEU A 270 0.13 14.70 5.24
C LEU A 270 0.23 16.21 4.94
N ALA A 271 -0.40 16.73 3.86
CA ALA A 271 -0.59 18.16 3.61
C ALA A 271 -1.48 18.83 4.65
N GLN A 272 -2.35 18.08 5.34
CA GLN A 272 -3.13 18.63 6.44
C GLN A 272 -2.44 18.46 7.79
N ASN A 273 -1.38 17.65 7.84
CA ASN A 273 -0.59 17.48 9.05
C ASN A 273 0.38 18.65 9.20
N GLY A 274 -0.06 19.68 9.93
CA GLY A 274 0.71 20.90 10.14
C GLY A 274 2.10 20.69 10.77
N SER A 275 2.34 19.58 11.46
CA SER A 275 3.66 19.24 12.01
C SER A 275 4.63 18.78 10.91
N ILE A 276 4.16 18.02 9.92
CA ILE A 276 4.98 17.52 8.81
C ILE A 276 5.36 18.65 7.87
N ILE A 277 4.43 19.56 7.57
CA ILE A 277 4.72 20.75 6.76
C ILE A 277 5.84 21.58 7.39
N LYS A 278 5.76 21.86 8.69
CA LYS A 278 6.80 22.61 9.42
C LYS A 278 8.17 21.93 9.38
N ILE A 279 8.22 20.60 9.50
CA ILE A 279 9.47 19.84 9.40
C ILE A 279 10.06 19.92 7.99
N GLU A 280 9.21 19.82 6.96
CA GLU A 280 9.64 19.93 5.56
C GLU A 280 10.10 21.35 5.19
N GLU A 281 9.47 22.39 5.73
CA GLU A 281 9.91 23.79 5.59
C GLU A 281 11.30 24.02 6.18
N ILE A 282 11.57 23.48 7.38
CA ILE A 282 12.89 23.58 8.02
C ILE A 282 13.98 22.90 7.18
N ARG A 283 13.67 21.79 6.49
CA ARG A 283 14.63 21.05 5.65
C ARG A 283 14.87 21.65 4.25
N ASN A 284 14.00 22.55 3.82
CA ASN A 284 14.12 23.22 2.52
C ASN A 284 14.86 24.57 2.59
N ASN A 285 15.08 25.09 3.80
CA ASN A 285 16.00 26.20 4.07
C ASN A 285 17.41 25.70 4.38
#